data_AF-A0A1I4X0L8-F1
#
_entry.id   AF-A0A1I4X0L8-F1
#
_cell.length_a   1.000
_cell.length_b   1.000
_cell.length_c   1.000
_cell.angle_alpha   90.00
_cell.angle_beta   90.00
_cell.angle_gamma   90.00
#
_symmetry.space_group_name_H-M   'P 1'
#
loop_
_entity.id
_entity.type
_entity.pdbx_description
1 polymer ?
#
loop_
_entity_poly.entity_id
_entity_poly.type
_entity_poly.pdbx_seq_one_letter_code
_entity_poly.pdbx_strand_id
1 'polypeptide(L)'
;MILGTAIVPASAGQNLNCRMKLGGSYQTTGYRYHNVMSTDGSNLYGASASAAAAAISIGEGVGASLDFTMHIRNVTNATIRKLLHFYGAYMLNTGPSLALISGAGTNDNMGGLTGIRFMMSSGNIASGTFRLYGIRKQ
;
A
#
# COMPACT_ATOMS: atom_id res chain seq x y z
N MET A 1 0.74 12.82 3.59
CA MET A 1 0.22 12.22 2.33
C MET A 1 1.39 11.66 1.56
N ILE A 2 1.24 10.49 0.95
CA ILE A 2 2.21 9.90 0.03
C ILE A 2 1.54 9.74 -1.32
N LEU A 3 2.21 10.15 -2.39
CA LEU A 3 1.75 9.98 -3.76
C LEU A 3 2.73 9.05 -4.49
N GLY A 4 2.25 7.89 -4.92
CA GLY A 4 2.96 6.98 -5.81
C GLY A 4 2.48 7.17 -7.24
N THR A 5 3.39 7.41 -8.18
CA THR A 5 3.08 7.60 -9.60
C THR A 5 3.96 6.75 -10.51
N ALA A 6 3.37 6.20 -11.57
CA ALA A 6 4.02 5.41 -12.62
C ALA A 6 4.84 4.24 -12.07
N ILE A 7 4.31 3.55 -11.06
CA ILE A 7 5.02 2.43 -10.42
C ILE A 7 4.89 1.18 -11.30
N VAL A 8 6.03 0.62 -11.71
CA VAL A 8 6.11 -0.56 -12.58
C VAL A 8 6.91 -1.65 -11.87
N PRO A 9 6.38 -2.89 -11.73
CA PRO A 9 7.14 -4.00 -11.21
C PRO A 9 8.14 -4.52 -12.25
N ALA A 10 9.31 -4.99 -11.80
CA ALA A 10 10.30 -5.62 -12.71
C ALA A 10 9.82 -6.95 -13.29
N SER A 11 8.85 -7.59 -12.64
CA SER A 11 8.17 -8.78 -13.13
C SER A 11 6.68 -8.59 -12.90
N ALA A 12 5.86 -8.89 -13.89
CA ALA A 12 4.41 -8.70 -13.78
C ALA A 12 3.77 -9.67 -12.78
N GLY A 13 2.57 -9.32 -12.31
CA GLY A 13 1.78 -10.12 -11.37
C GLY A 13 2.21 -10.01 -9.91
N GLN A 14 3.04 -9.01 -9.56
CA GLN A 14 3.49 -8.79 -8.19
C GLN A 14 2.56 -7.83 -7.46
N ASN A 15 2.44 -8.02 -6.15
CA ASN A 15 1.73 -7.09 -5.29
C ASN A 15 2.64 -5.93 -4.90
N LEU A 16 2.14 -4.71 -4.93
CA LEU A 16 2.83 -3.60 -4.28
C LEU A 16 2.48 -3.62 -2.80
N ASN A 17 3.48 -3.75 -1.94
CA ASN A 17 3.34 -3.88 -0.50
C ASN A 17 3.91 -2.66 0.24
N CYS A 18 3.31 -2.34 1.38
CA CYS A 18 3.71 -1.27 2.29
C CYS A 18 4.08 -1.83 3.67
N ARG A 19 5.27 -1.45 4.16
CA ARG A 19 5.73 -1.69 5.53
C ARG A 19 5.99 -0.39 6.26
N MET A 20 5.73 -0.42 7.56
CA MET A 20 5.92 0.65 8.53
C MET A 20 7.19 0.39 9.35
N LYS A 21 8.00 1.44 9.55
CA LYS A 21 9.07 1.47 10.55
C LYS A 21 8.50 2.01 11.86
N LEU A 22 8.29 1.13 12.83
CA LEU A 22 7.67 1.42 14.12
C LEU A 22 8.64 1.03 15.24
N GLY A 23 8.83 1.90 16.23
CA GLY A 23 9.76 1.61 17.33
C GLY A 23 11.21 1.37 16.89
N GLY A 24 11.62 1.97 15.76
CA GLY A 24 12.99 1.87 15.24
C GLY A 24 13.23 0.75 14.22
N SER A 25 12.31 -0.19 14.01
CA SER A 25 12.46 -1.30 13.05
C SER A 25 11.31 -1.41 12.06
N TYR A 26 11.59 -1.90 10.85
CA TYR A 26 10.54 -2.25 9.89
C TYR A 26 9.85 -3.51 10.35
N GLN A 27 8.53 -3.44 10.57
CA GLN A 27 7.79 -4.60 11.00
C GLN A 27 7.62 -5.57 9.82
N THR A 28 7.65 -6.87 10.11
CA THR A 28 7.54 -7.96 9.13
C THR A 28 6.34 -8.86 9.41
N THR A 29 5.56 -8.56 10.44
CA THR A 29 4.37 -9.29 10.89
C THR A 29 3.39 -8.31 11.54
N GLY A 30 2.20 -8.79 11.91
CA GLY A 30 1.21 -8.01 12.67
C GLY A 30 0.50 -6.95 11.83
N TYR A 31 0.53 -7.05 10.50
CA TYR A 31 -0.26 -6.17 9.64
C TYR A 31 -1.69 -6.68 9.51
N ARG A 32 -2.61 -5.74 9.56
CA ARG A 32 -4.04 -5.97 9.29
C ARG A 32 -4.46 -4.99 8.21
N TYR A 33 -5.16 -5.47 7.20
CA TYR A 33 -5.67 -4.61 6.14
C TYR A 33 -6.95 -5.17 5.53
N HIS A 34 -7.68 -4.28 4.87
CA HIS A 34 -8.79 -4.63 4.01
C HIS A 34 -8.81 -3.67 2.83
N ASN A 35 -8.90 -4.25 1.64
CA ASN A 35 -8.93 -3.55 0.36
C ASN A 35 -10.20 -3.97 -0.39
N VAL A 36 -10.81 -3.01 -1.07
CA VAL A 36 -11.89 -3.22 -2.03
C VAL A 36 -11.35 -2.88 -3.41
N MET A 37 -11.66 -3.71 -4.39
CA MET A 37 -11.15 -3.61 -5.76
C MET A 37 -12.28 -3.79 -6.76
N SER A 38 -12.42 -2.88 -7.71
CA SER A 38 -13.31 -3.06 -8.87
C SER A 38 -12.48 -3.13 -10.14
N THR A 39 -12.92 -3.93 -11.10
CA THR A 39 -12.18 -4.21 -12.34
C THR A 39 -13.05 -4.00 -13.57
N ASP A 40 -12.47 -3.62 -14.70
CA ASP A 40 -13.19 -3.34 -15.96
C ASP A 40 -13.88 -4.54 -16.63
N GLY A 41 -13.64 -5.77 -16.17
CA GLY A 41 -14.26 -6.98 -16.72
C GLY A 41 -15.17 -7.71 -15.73
N SER A 42 -15.57 -7.05 -14.65
CA SER A 42 -16.65 -7.52 -13.77
C SER A 42 -17.37 -6.36 -13.10
N ASN A 43 -18.69 -6.46 -12.98
CA ASN A 43 -19.50 -5.52 -12.19
C ASN A 43 -19.44 -5.81 -10.67
N LEU A 44 -18.71 -6.84 -10.25
CA LEU A 44 -18.52 -7.20 -8.85
C LEU A 44 -17.29 -6.50 -8.27
N TYR A 45 -17.36 -6.21 -6.97
CA TYR A 45 -16.21 -5.75 -6.19
C TYR A 45 -15.48 -6.96 -5.60
N GLY A 46 -14.20 -7.11 -5.97
CA GLY A 46 -13.27 -7.99 -5.28
C GLY A 46 -12.78 -7.40 -3.97
N ALA A 47 -12.22 -8.25 -3.10
CA ALA A 47 -11.63 -7.84 -1.85
C ALA A 47 -10.33 -8.60 -1.58
N SER A 48 -9.39 -7.94 -0.90
CA SER A 48 -8.18 -8.56 -0.34
C SER A 48 -8.05 -8.11 1.10
N ALA A 49 -7.91 -9.05 2.03
CA ALA A 49 -7.89 -8.76 3.44
C ALA A 49 -6.97 -9.73 4.18
N SER A 50 -6.38 -9.25 5.27
CA SER A 50 -5.61 -10.09 6.18
C SER A 50 -5.63 -9.53 7.58
N ALA A 51 -5.57 -10.42 8.57
CA ALA A 51 -5.47 -10.09 9.99
C ALA A 51 -4.07 -10.37 10.58
N ALA A 52 -3.13 -10.89 9.80
CA ALA A 52 -1.79 -11.28 10.24
C ALA A 52 -0.75 -11.26 9.10
N ALA A 53 -0.82 -10.24 8.23
CA ALA A 53 0.08 -10.13 7.09
C ALA A 53 1.48 -9.66 7.48
N ALA A 54 2.43 -9.87 6.55
CA ALA A 54 3.79 -9.37 6.64
C ALA A 54 3.98 -7.94 6.11
N ALA A 55 2.96 -7.40 5.44
CA ALA A 55 2.86 -6.05 4.90
C ALA A 55 1.38 -5.72 4.59
N ILE A 56 1.09 -4.46 4.32
CA ILE A 56 -0.21 -4.05 3.75
C ILE A 56 -0.08 -4.10 2.24
N SER A 57 -0.93 -4.87 1.57
CA SER A 57 -1.01 -4.84 0.11
C SER A 57 -1.73 -3.58 -0.35
N ILE A 58 -1.13 -2.84 -1.28
CA ILE A 58 -1.68 -1.59 -1.85
C ILE A 58 -1.91 -1.69 -3.36
N GLY A 59 -1.68 -2.86 -3.94
CA GLY A 59 -2.01 -3.26 -5.30
C GLY A 59 -1.81 -4.77 -5.44
N GLU A 60 -2.76 -5.46 -6.07
CA GLU A 60 -2.79 -6.94 -6.16
C GLU A 60 -2.52 -7.38 -7.60
N GLY A 61 -1.49 -8.19 -7.84
CA GLY A 61 -1.23 -8.72 -9.18
C GLY A 61 -0.92 -7.64 -10.23
N VAL A 62 -0.17 -6.60 -9.85
CA VAL A 62 0.17 -5.47 -10.72
C VAL A 62 0.94 -5.96 -11.95
N GLY A 63 0.41 -5.65 -13.13
CA GLY A 63 0.95 -6.03 -14.43
C GLY A 63 1.89 -4.99 -15.01
N ALA A 64 1.36 -3.78 -15.26
CA ALA A 64 2.08 -2.77 -16.04
C ALA A 64 2.31 -1.44 -15.30
N SER A 65 1.32 -0.91 -14.57
CA SER A 65 1.45 0.38 -13.89
C SER A 65 0.54 0.45 -12.67
N LEU A 66 0.92 1.28 -11.69
CA LEU A 66 0.13 1.59 -10.51
C LEU A 66 0.35 3.05 -10.07
N ASP A 67 -0.76 3.73 -9.78
CA ASP A 67 -0.82 5.03 -9.14
C ASP A 67 -1.65 4.96 -7.86
N PHE A 68 -1.20 5.63 -6.79
CA PHE A 68 -1.97 5.70 -5.56
C PHE A 68 -1.70 6.96 -4.74
N THR A 69 -2.69 7.34 -3.94
CA THR A 69 -2.54 8.31 -2.86
C THR A 69 -2.79 7.63 -1.52
N MET A 70 -1.88 7.82 -0.58
CA MET A 70 -1.94 7.27 0.77
C MET A 70 -1.90 8.37 1.82
N HIS A 71 -2.73 8.20 2.86
CA HIS A 71 -2.81 9.10 3.99
C HIS A 71 -2.52 8.32 5.28
N ILE A 72 -1.60 8.86 6.07
CA ILE A 72 -1.26 8.37 7.40
C ILE A 72 -1.32 9.56 8.35
N ARG A 73 -2.01 9.40 9.48
CA ARG A 73 -2.18 10.44 10.50
C ARG A 73 -1.56 9.99 11.83
N ASN A 74 -1.32 10.94 12.73
CA ASN A 74 -0.82 10.70 14.09
C ASN A 74 0.47 9.84 14.15
N VAL A 75 1.42 10.13 13.25
CA VAL A 75 2.63 9.34 13.04
C VAL A 75 3.54 9.30 14.27
N THR A 76 3.56 10.34 15.11
CA THR A 76 4.44 10.45 16.29
C THR A 76 3.87 9.81 17.57
N ASN A 77 2.55 9.58 17.65
CA ASN A 77 1.90 9.17 18.90
C ASN A 77 2.21 7.70 19.29
N ALA A 78 3.10 7.42 20.21
CA ALA A 78 3.48 6.04 20.53
C ALA A 78 2.43 5.19 21.31
N THR A 79 1.23 5.72 21.60
CA THR A 79 0.19 5.02 22.38
C THR A 79 -0.97 4.50 21.55
N ILE A 80 -1.02 4.82 20.25
CA ILE A 80 -2.08 4.38 19.34
C ILE A 80 -1.51 3.75 18.07
N ARG A 81 -2.23 2.75 17.55
CA ARG A 81 -1.93 2.10 16.27
C ARG A 81 -2.01 3.09 15.11
N LYS A 82 -1.16 2.88 14.10
CA LYS A 82 -1.06 3.74 12.92
C LYS A 82 -2.05 3.30 11.87
N LEU A 83 -3.14 4.04 11.74
CA LEU A 83 -4.07 3.85 10.65
C LEU A 83 -3.56 4.55 9.40
N LEU A 84 -3.53 3.80 8.30
CA LEU A 84 -3.42 4.33 6.96
C LEU A 84 -4.66 4.02 6.16
N HIS A 85 -4.96 4.87 5.19
CA HIS A 85 -5.91 4.60 4.13
C HIS A 85 -5.33 5.08 2.82
N PHE A 86 -5.71 4.43 1.74
CA PHE A 86 -5.21 4.72 0.41
C PHE A 86 -6.27 4.42 -0.64
N TYR A 87 -6.11 5.04 -1.80
CA TYR A 87 -6.87 4.75 -3.00
C TYR A 87 -5.97 4.92 -4.22
N GLY A 88 -6.28 4.21 -5.29
CA GLY A 88 -5.46 4.20 -6.49
C GLY A 88 -6.08 3.41 -7.62
N ALA A 89 -5.31 3.28 -8.69
CA ALA A 89 -5.63 2.46 -9.85
C ALA A 89 -4.37 1.75 -10.33
N TYR A 90 -4.53 0.58 -10.92
CA TYR A 90 -3.42 -0.16 -11.50
C TYR A 90 -3.87 -1.07 -12.63
N MET A 91 -2.91 -1.45 -13.48
CA MET A 91 -3.11 -2.43 -14.52
C MET A 91 -2.84 -3.82 -13.97
N LEU A 92 -3.75 -4.77 -14.16
CA LEU A 92 -3.57 -6.17 -13.76
C LEU A 92 -2.67 -6.93 -14.76
N ASN A 93 -2.01 -8.00 -14.31
CA ASN A 93 -1.21 -8.87 -15.16
C ASN A 93 -2.05 -9.81 -16.06
N THR A 94 -3.25 -10.18 -15.60
CA THR A 94 -4.12 -11.17 -16.26
C THR A 94 -5.58 -10.79 -16.14
N GLY A 95 -6.36 -11.03 -17.19
CA GLY A 95 -7.81 -10.79 -17.19
C GLY A 95 -8.17 -9.33 -17.45
N PRO A 96 -9.26 -8.82 -16.83
CA PRO A 96 -9.60 -7.39 -16.86
C PRO A 96 -8.38 -6.54 -16.60
N SER A 97 -8.15 -5.53 -17.42
CA SER A 97 -6.86 -4.88 -17.51
C SER A 97 -6.70 -3.74 -16.51
N LEU A 98 -7.79 -3.15 -16.03
CA LEU A 98 -7.81 -1.98 -15.15
C LEU A 98 -8.51 -2.32 -13.83
N ALA A 99 -7.85 -2.01 -12.73
CA ALA A 99 -8.40 -2.12 -11.39
C ALA A 99 -8.36 -0.79 -10.65
N LEU A 100 -9.45 -0.42 -9.98
CA LEU A 100 -9.45 0.55 -8.89
C LEU A 100 -9.18 -0.18 -7.57
N ILE A 101 -8.52 0.50 -6.64
CA ILE A 101 -8.33 0.00 -5.28
C ILE A 101 -8.58 1.10 -4.26
N SER A 102 -9.24 0.73 -3.17
CA SER A 102 -9.38 1.54 -1.97
C SER A 102 -9.21 0.65 -0.75
N GLY A 103 -8.42 1.07 0.21
CA GLY A 103 -8.10 0.22 1.35
C GLY A 103 -7.64 0.98 2.58
N ALA A 104 -7.63 0.26 3.68
CA ALA A 104 -7.09 0.73 4.94
C ALA A 104 -6.26 -0.37 5.60
N GLY A 105 -5.31 0.05 6.42
CA GLY A 105 -4.46 -0.89 7.12
C GLY A 105 -3.78 -0.31 8.35
N THR A 106 -3.25 -1.21 9.15
CA THR A 106 -2.55 -0.90 10.40
C THR A 106 -1.53 -1.98 10.73
N ASN A 107 -0.70 -1.70 11.72
CA ASN A 107 0.13 -2.70 12.38
C ASN A 107 -0.25 -2.77 13.87
N ASP A 108 -0.09 -3.94 14.48
CA ASP A 108 -0.37 -4.13 15.91
C ASP A 108 0.59 -3.35 16.82
N ASN A 109 1.80 -3.02 16.34
CA ASN A 109 2.76 -2.18 17.06
C ASN A 109 2.31 -0.70 17.11
N MET A 110 2.33 -0.11 18.31
CA MET A 110 1.88 1.26 18.56
C MET A 110 3.00 2.31 18.49
N GLY A 111 4.25 1.88 18.33
CA GLY A 111 5.41 2.77 18.32
C GLY A 111 5.30 3.89 17.29
N GLY A 112 6.05 4.98 17.51
CA GLY A 112 6.11 6.08 16.55
C GLY A 112 6.52 5.61 15.15
N LEU A 113 5.80 6.07 14.13
CA LEU A 113 6.10 5.81 12.72
C LEU A 113 7.21 6.74 12.25
N THR A 114 8.34 6.14 11.91
CA THR A 114 9.56 6.86 11.50
C THR A 114 9.96 6.59 10.06
N GLY A 115 9.20 5.74 9.35
CA GLY A 115 9.47 5.41 7.96
C GLY A 115 8.39 4.55 7.34
N ILE A 116 8.29 4.64 6.03
CA ILE A 116 7.47 3.78 5.19
C ILE A 116 8.39 3.14 4.15
N ARG A 117 8.14 1.89 3.81
CA ARG A 117 8.83 1.16 2.75
C ARG A 117 7.79 0.59 1.80
N PHE A 118 7.98 0.88 0.52
CA PHE A 118 7.27 0.23 -0.57
C PHE A 118 8.17 -0.84 -1.18
N MET A 119 7.59 -2.00 -1.49
CA MET A 119 8.31 -3.12 -2.08
C MET A 119 7.34 -3.99 -2.88
N MET A 120 7.81 -4.62 -3.95
CA MET A 120 7.03 -5.68 -4.60
C MET A 120 7.01 -6.93 -3.70
N SER A 121 5.99 -7.79 -3.83
CA SER A 121 5.93 -9.10 -3.15
C SER A 121 7.13 -9.97 -3.47
N SER A 122 7.66 -9.84 -4.68
CA SER A 122 8.92 -10.41 -5.12
C SER A 122 9.59 -9.46 -6.11
N GLY A 123 10.92 -9.49 -6.17
CA GLY A 123 11.72 -8.68 -7.09
C GLY A 123 11.72 -7.19 -6.76
N ASN A 124 12.09 -6.39 -7.77
CA ASN A 124 12.31 -4.96 -7.64
C ASN A 124 11.15 -4.14 -8.23
N ILE A 125 11.06 -2.88 -7.81
CA ILE A 125 10.32 -1.84 -8.53
C ILE A 125 11.23 -1.38 -9.68
N ALA A 126 10.81 -1.59 -10.93
CA ALA A 126 11.60 -1.21 -12.10
C ALA A 126 11.63 0.30 -12.30
N SER A 127 10.49 0.96 -12.10
CA SER A 127 10.36 2.41 -12.19
C SER A 127 9.20 2.93 -11.36
N GLY A 128 9.17 4.23 -11.13
CA GLY A 128 8.11 4.93 -10.40
C GLY A 128 8.65 6.05 -9.53
N THR A 129 7.76 6.92 -9.08
CA THR A 129 8.12 8.02 -8.16
C THR A 129 7.23 7.98 -6.94
N PHE A 130 7.85 8.12 -5.76
CA PHE A 130 7.15 8.27 -4.49
C PHE A 130 7.43 9.66 -3.93
N ARG A 131 6.38 10.43 -3.64
CA ARG A 131 6.48 11.77 -3.05
C ARG A 131 5.82 11.76 -1.68
N LEU A 132 6.56 12.20 -0.65
CA LEU A 132 6.04 12.35 0.71
C LEU A 132 5.76 13.84 0.98
N TYR A 133 4.51 14.13 1.29
CA TYR A 133 4.04 15.46 1.68
C TYR A 133 3.67 15.45 3.16
N GLY A 134 4.33 16.32 3.93
CA GLY A 134 3.98 16.63 5.31
C GLY A 134 3.11 17.88 5.41
N ILE A 135 2.36 18.02 6.50
CA ILE A 135 1.75 19.31 6.84
C ILE A 135 2.86 20.16 7.44
N ARG A 136 3.34 21.16 6.69
CA ARG A 136 4.21 22.21 7.21
C ARG A 136 3.30 23.28 7.82
N LYS A 137 3.43 23.57 9.12
CA LYS A 137 2.90 24.83 9.67
C LYS A 137 3.58 25.98 8.90
N GLN A 138 2.77 26.88 8.35
CA GLN A 138 3.24 28.20 7.96
C GLN A 138 3.55 29.00 9.23
#